data_AF-A0A6G0VSZ7-F1
#
_entry.id   AF-A0A6G0VSZ7-F1
#
_cell.length_a   1.000
_cell.length_b   1.000
_cell.length_c   1.000
_cell.angle_alpha   90.00
_cell.angle_beta   90.00
_cell.angle_gamma   90.00
#
_symmetry.space_group_name_H-M   'P 1'
#
loop_
_entity.id
_entity.type
_entity.pdbx_description
1 polymer ?
#
loop_
_entity_poly.entity_id
_entity_poly.type
_entity_poly.pdbx_seq_one_letter_code
_entity_poly.pdbx_strand_id
1 'polypeptide(L)'
;MSASEMLCFTKYLGLIIGDIVPEHSELWLLYIILKKILDLLLCKWVKKEDILLLKTLITEHHELYLRLSHSNLKPKHHHMIYYPLIISQSGPLSQFWCMKFEAKHKELKETAHSITSRKNITLTLALKQQLLLSYRILITTKNVYSSNIDLGPIITLPEETITLYNNNYIHVYSV
;
A
#
# COMPACT_ATOMS: atom_id res chain seq x y z
N MET A 1 -11.30 14.05 -2.78
CA MET A 1 -9.86 13.76 -2.85
C MET A 1 -9.63 12.26 -2.74
N SER A 2 -8.90 11.67 -3.68
CA SER A 2 -8.42 10.28 -3.59
C SER A 2 -7.36 10.13 -2.49
N ALA A 3 -7.05 8.89 -2.09
CA ALA A 3 -6.03 8.62 -1.07
C ALA A 3 -4.64 9.14 -1.48
N SER A 4 -4.28 9.02 -2.76
CA SER A 4 -3.03 9.55 -3.31
C SER A 4 -3.00 11.08 -3.33
N GLU A 5 -4.11 11.73 -3.68
CA GLU A 5 -4.25 13.19 -3.59
C GLU A 5 -4.09 13.69 -2.16
N MET A 6 -4.76 13.04 -1.20
CA MET A 6 -4.66 13.40 0.22
C MET A 6 -3.25 13.22 0.76
N LEU A 7 -2.56 12.14 0.38
CA LEU A 7 -1.17 11.91 0.75
C LEU A 7 -0.25 12.98 0.16
N CYS A 8 -0.43 13.32 -1.12
CA CYS A 8 0.32 14.37 -1.80
C CYS A 8 0.10 15.72 -1.10
N PHE A 9 -1.16 16.09 -0.87
CA PHE A 9 -1.54 17.30 -0.16
C PHE A 9 -0.89 17.37 1.21
N THR A 10 -1.01 16.31 2.03
CA THR A 10 -0.46 16.30 3.40
C THR A 10 1.06 16.44 3.41
N LYS A 11 1.76 15.83 2.44
CA LYS A 11 3.23 15.96 2.31
C LYS A 11 3.67 17.38 1.97
N TYR A 12 2.96 18.02 1.04
CA TYR A 12 3.35 19.31 0.49
C TYR A 12 2.63 20.51 1.10
N LEU A 13 1.67 20.31 2.01
CA LEU A 13 0.92 21.40 2.64
C LEU A 13 1.86 22.44 3.28
N GLY A 14 2.90 21.99 3.98
CA GLY A 14 3.93 22.89 4.53
C GLY A 14 4.68 23.74 3.50
N LEU A 15 4.79 23.30 2.25
CA LEU A 15 5.36 24.11 1.16
C LEU A 15 4.35 25.07 0.53
N ILE A 16 3.06 24.74 0.58
CA ILE A 16 2.00 25.51 -0.08
C ILE A 16 1.59 26.73 0.75
N ILE A 17 1.49 26.57 2.07
CA ILE A 17 0.98 27.62 2.97
C ILE A 17 1.92 27.96 4.12
N GLY A 18 3.10 27.32 4.22
CA GLY A 18 3.96 27.44 5.39
C GLY A 18 4.47 28.85 5.68
N ASP A 19 4.53 29.71 4.65
CA ASP A 19 4.88 31.13 4.72
C ASP A 19 3.76 32.01 5.31
N ILE A 20 2.51 31.56 5.22
CA ILE A 20 1.33 32.29 5.69
C ILE A 20 0.97 31.86 7.13
N VAL A 21 1.53 30.76 7.63
CA VAL A 21 1.21 30.24 8.96
C VAL A 21 1.85 31.10 10.05
N PRO A 22 1.09 31.55 11.06
CA PRO A 22 1.64 32.30 12.19
C PRO A 22 2.69 31.50 12.97
N GLU A 23 3.73 32.21 13.42
CA GLU A 23 4.72 31.66 14.34
C GLU A 23 4.04 31.14 15.61
N HIS A 24 4.52 30.00 16.13
CA HIS A 24 4.02 29.36 17.35
C HIS A 24 2.55 28.88 17.33
N SER A 25 1.95 28.69 16.15
CA SER A 25 0.60 28.10 16.05
C SER A 25 0.56 26.65 16.55
N GLU A 26 -0.20 26.38 17.62
CA GLU A 26 -0.41 25.01 18.13
C GLU A 26 -1.14 24.10 17.13
N LEU A 27 -2.04 24.66 16.31
CA LEU A 27 -2.70 23.91 15.23
C LEU A 27 -1.70 23.47 14.16
N TRP A 28 -0.72 24.30 13.86
CA TRP A 28 0.35 23.93 12.94
C TRP A 28 1.28 22.89 13.53
N LEU A 29 1.58 22.97 14.82
CA LEU A 29 2.33 21.95 15.53
C LEU A 29 1.65 20.57 15.42
N LEU A 30 0.32 20.51 15.52
CA LEU A 30 -0.45 19.28 15.32
C LEU A 30 -0.22 18.69 13.93
N TYR A 31 -0.26 19.53 12.89
CA TYR A 31 0.06 19.11 11.52
C TYR A 31 1.52 18.63 11.39
N ILE A 32 2.48 19.34 11.99
CA ILE A 32 3.90 18.95 11.95
C ILE A 32 4.10 17.57 12.58
N ILE A 33 3.51 17.31 13.74
CA ILE A 33 3.61 16.00 14.41
C ILE A 33 2.95 14.92 13.54
N LEU A 34 1.76 15.18 12.98
CA LEU A 34 1.10 14.25 12.06
C LEU A 34 1.96 13.94 10.83
N LYS A 35 2.64 14.94 10.28
CA LYS A 35 3.56 14.77 9.15
C LYS A 35 4.75 13.88 9.54
N LYS A 36 5.37 14.11 10.70
CA LYS A 36 6.47 13.26 11.21
C LYS A 36 6.02 11.80 11.38
N ILE A 37 4.82 11.59 11.92
CA ILE A 37 4.22 10.24 12.01
C ILE A 37 4.10 9.65 10.62
N LEU A 38 3.48 10.35 9.66
CA LEU A 38 3.33 9.87 8.29
C LEU A 38 4.67 9.53 7.64
N ASP A 39 5.69 10.36 7.81
CA ASP A 39 7.03 10.11 7.23
C ASP A 39 7.60 8.77 7.73
N LEU A 40 7.47 8.46 9.03
CA LEU A 40 7.87 7.16 9.60
C LEU A 40 7.02 5.99 9.07
N LEU A 41 5.70 6.16 8.94
CA LEU A 41 4.82 5.10 8.43
C LEU A 41 5.07 4.78 6.95
N LEU A 42 5.52 5.77 6.18
CA LEU A 42 5.76 5.66 4.74
C LEU A 42 7.15 5.12 4.40
N CYS A 43 8.04 5.00 5.39
CA CYS A 43 9.35 4.39 5.21
C CYS A 43 9.21 2.93 4.74
N LYS A 44 10.11 2.52 3.84
CA LYS A 44 10.20 1.13 3.35
C LYS A 44 10.95 0.20 4.31
N TRP A 45 11.67 0.79 5.26
CA TRP A 45 12.53 0.12 6.23
C TRP A 45 12.42 0.91 7.54
N VAL A 46 12.27 0.22 8.67
CA VAL A 46 12.07 0.86 9.98
C VAL A 46 13.01 0.22 10.98
N LYS A 47 13.76 1.03 11.72
CA LYS A 47 14.64 0.59 12.81
C LYS A 47 13.85 0.47 14.12
N LYS A 48 14.41 -0.23 15.10
CA LYS A 48 13.77 -0.34 16.44
C LYS A 48 13.62 1.02 17.14
N GLU A 49 14.58 1.91 16.96
CA GLU A 49 14.55 3.28 17.48
C GLU A 49 13.38 4.09 16.91
N ASP A 50 13.09 3.91 15.61
CA ASP A 50 11.99 4.59 14.93
C ASP A 50 10.62 4.16 15.50
N ILE A 51 10.50 2.92 16.00
CA ILE A 51 9.27 2.42 16.63
C ILE A 51 9.03 3.13 17.97
N LEU A 52 10.09 3.35 18.75
CA LEU A 52 10.00 4.11 20.00
C LEU A 52 9.62 5.57 19.71
N LEU A 53 10.28 6.20 18.74
CA LEU A 53 9.98 7.55 18.31
C LEU A 53 8.53 7.68 17.84
N LEU A 54 8.05 6.72 17.04
CA LEU A 54 6.68 6.69 16.57
C LEU A 54 5.68 6.65 17.73
N LYS A 55 5.95 5.85 18.77
CA LYS A 55 5.09 5.77 19.96
C LYS A 55 4.99 7.14 20.66
N THR A 56 6.12 7.82 20.84
CA THR A 56 6.16 9.16 21.45
C THR A 56 5.43 10.20 20.61
N LEU A 57 5.65 10.22 19.29
CA LEU A 57 4.97 11.16 18.39
C LEU A 57 3.46 10.94 18.39
N ILE A 58 3.01 9.68 18.45
CA ILE A 58 1.59 9.33 18.52
C ILE A 58 0.99 9.86 19.82
N THR A 59 1.62 9.65 20.98
CA THR A 59 1.10 10.15 22.26
C THR A 59 1.02 11.68 22.26
N GLU A 60 2.09 12.36 21.83
CA GLU A 60 2.11 13.82 21.72
C GLU A 60 1.01 14.36 20.79
N HIS A 61 0.81 13.71 19.63
CA HIS A 61 -0.24 14.07 18.69
C HIS A 61 -1.63 13.96 19.33
N HIS A 62 -1.90 12.87 20.07
CA HIS A 62 -3.21 12.63 20.65
C HIS A 62 -3.51 13.61 21.80
N GLU A 63 -2.53 13.89 22.65
CA GLU A 63 -2.64 14.87 23.73
C GLU A 63 -2.90 16.28 23.17
N LEU A 64 -2.14 16.69 22.14
CA LEU A 64 -2.33 17.97 21.47
C LEU A 64 -3.69 18.04 20.76
N TYR A 65 -4.11 16.97 20.09
CA TYR A 65 -5.43 16.90 19.45
C TYR A 65 -6.56 17.08 20.47
N LEU A 66 -6.54 16.34 21.59
CA LEU A 66 -7.57 16.43 22.64
C LEU A 66 -7.66 17.84 23.23
N ARG A 67 -6.50 18.47 23.47
CA ARG A 67 -6.42 19.84 23.98
C ARG A 67 -7.01 20.87 23.01
N LEU A 68 -6.73 20.74 21.71
CA LEU A 68 -7.16 21.70 20.69
C LEU A 68 -8.59 21.48 20.19
N SER A 69 -9.04 20.23 20.09
CA SER A 69 -10.32 19.88 19.47
C SER A 69 -11.47 19.80 20.46
N HIS A 70 -11.19 19.82 21.77
CA HIS A 70 -12.15 19.66 22.88
C HIS A 70 -13.17 18.52 22.64
N SER A 71 -12.74 17.46 21.95
CA SER A 71 -13.62 16.41 21.45
C SER A 71 -12.93 15.05 21.54
N ASN A 72 -13.71 13.99 21.39
CA ASN A 72 -13.21 12.63 21.53
C ASN A 72 -12.31 12.20 20.37
N LEU A 73 -11.39 11.28 20.66
CA LEU A 73 -10.56 10.64 19.66
C LEU A 73 -11.42 9.84 18.68
N LYS A 74 -11.24 10.11 17.39
CA LYS A 74 -11.88 9.32 16.32
C LYS A 74 -11.29 7.89 16.25
N PRO A 75 -12.01 6.89 15.73
CA PRO A 75 -11.50 5.51 15.59
C PRO A 75 -10.13 5.39 14.90
N LYS A 76 -9.83 6.29 13.95
CA LYS A 76 -8.51 6.34 13.29
C LYS A 76 -7.35 6.57 14.26
N HIS A 77 -7.56 7.40 15.28
CA HIS A 77 -6.58 7.67 16.33
C HIS A 77 -6.35 6.41 17.17
N HIS A 78 -7.43 5.73 17.56
CA HIS A 78 -7.34 4.46 18.27
C HIS A 78 -6.55 3.40 17.50
N HIS A 79 -6.77 3.27 16.19
CA HIS A 79 -5.98 2.35 15.36
C HIS A 79 -4.50 2.73 15.31
N MET A 80 -4.18 4.02 15.30
CA MET A 80 -2.81 4.52 15.23
C MET A 80 -1.97 4.07 16.43
N ILE A 81 -2.57 3.91 17.61
CA ILE A 81 -1.89 3.41 18.83
C ILE A 81 -1.26 2.02 18.61
N TYR A 82 -1.86 1.19 17.75
CA TYR A 82 -1.37 -0.16 17.47
C TYR A 82 -0.29 -0.20 16.37
N TYR A 83 -0.04 0.90 15.67
CA TYR A 83 0.93 0.92 14.57
C TYR A 83 2.34 0.52 15.00
N PRO A 84 2.89 0.98 16.13
CA PRO A 84 4.20 0.52 16.62
C PRO A 84 4.27 -1.01 16.81
N LEU A 85 3.20 -1.60 17.35
CA LEU A 85 3.11 -3.06 17.56
C LEU A 85 3.10 -3.81 16.23
N ILE A 86 2.25 -3.36 15.29
CA ILE A 86 2.15 -3.97 13.95
C ILE A 86 3.48 -3.87 13.21
N ILE A 87 4.16 -2.72 13.29
CA ILE A 87 5.48 -2.54 12.65
C ILE A 87 6.51 -3.49 13.27
N SER A 88 6.49 -3.67 14.59
CA SER A 88 7.42 -4.58 15.25
C SER A 88 7.22 -6.05 14.87
N GLN A 89 5.99 -6.46 14.54
CA GLN A 89 5.65 -7.85 14.25
C GLN A 89 5.68 -8.16 12.75
N SER A 90 5.17 -7.26 11.92
CA SER A 90 4.95 -7.47 10.49
C SER A 90 5.88 -6.64 9.60
N GLY A 91 6.61 -5.69 10.17
CA GLY A 91 7.49 -4.80 9.42
C GLY A 91 6.79 -3.52 8.90
N PRO A 92 7.41 -2.82 7.93
CA PRO A 92 6.98 -1.48 7.52
C PRO A 92 5.54 -1.40 6.98
N LEU A 93 4.71 -0.47 7.51
CA LEU A 93 3.29 -0.33 7.11
C LEU A 93 3.10 0.05 5.64
N SER A 94 4.09 0.70 5.03
CA SER A 94 4.10 1.04 3.60
C SER A 94 4.01 -0.19 2.67
N GLN A 95 4.23 -1.41 3.17
CA GLN A 95 4.06 -2.63 2.38
C GLN A 95 2.62 -3.16 2.44
N PHE A 96 1.86 -2.83 3.50
CA PHE A 96 0.52 -3.34 3.76
C PHE A 96 -0.63 -2.44 3.29
N TRP A 97 -0.32 -1.23 2.84
CA TRP A 97 -1.34 -0.26 2.41
C TRP A 97 -2.05 -0.65 1.09
N CYS A 98 -3.31 -0.23 0.95
CA CYS A 98 -4.15 -0.66 -0.19
C CYS A 98 -4.11 0.26 -1.41
N MET A 99 -3.31 1.34 -1.42
CA MET A 99 -3.32 2.30 -2.54
C MET A 99 -2.97 1.66 -3.89
N LYS A 100 -2.06 0.68 -3.91
CA LYS A 100 -1.69 -0.05 -5.13
C LYS A 100 -2.84 -0.92 -5.65
N PHE A 101 -3.59 -1.57 -4.75
CA PHE A 101 -4.74 -2.37 -5.12
C PHE A 101 -5.86 -1.51 -5.70
N GLU A 102 -6.14 -0.35 -5.07
CA GLU A 102 -7.11 0.60 -5.61
C GLU A 102 -6.72 1.18 -6.97
N ALA A 103 -5.42 1.47 -7.17
CA ALA A 103 -4.92 1.86 -8.48
C ALA A 103 -5.14 0.76 -9.53
N LYS A 104 -4.95 -0.51 -9.17
CA LYS A 104 -5.21 -1.65 -10.06
C LYS A 104 -6.70 -1.82 -10.38
N HIS A 105 -7.60 -1.52 -9.45
CA HIS A 105 -9.05 -1.56 -9.69
C HIS A 105 -9.49 -0.61 -10.80
N LYS A 106 -8.80 0.52 -11.00
CA LYS A 106 -9.13 1.48 -12.07
C LYS A 106 -9.09 0.83 -13.46
N GLU A 107 -8.03 0.07 -13.75
CA GLU A 107 -7.86 -0.64 -15.03
C GLU A 107 -8.97 -1.67 -15.28
N LEU A 108 -9.39 -2.37 -14.23
CA LEU A 108 -10.50 -3.33 -14.30
C LEU A 108 -11.83 -2.63 -14.58
N LYS A 109 -12.10 -1.50 -13.91
CA LYS A 109 -13.31 -0.69 -14.13
C LYS A 109 -13.36 -0.13 -15.55
N GLU A 110 -12.26 0.44 -16.04
CA GLU A 110 -12.16 0.96 -17.41
C GLU A 110 -12.43 -0.15 -18.44
N THR A 111 -11.83 -1.32 -18.25
CA THR A 111 -12.10 -2.49 -19.09
C THR A 111 -13.58 -2.87 -19.04
N ALA A 112 -14.16 -2.96 -17.84
CA ALA A 112 -15.57 -3.32 -17.69
C ALA A 112 -16.50 -2.33 -18.39
N HIS A 113 -16.22 -1.02 -18.29
CA HIS A 113 -16.99 0.01 -18.99
C HIS A 113 -16.87 -0.09 -20.51
N SER A 114 -15.69 -0.42 -21.04
CA SER A 114 -15.44 -0.54 -22.48
C SER A 114 -16.11 -1.75 -23.15
N ILE A 115 -16.39 -2.81 -22.39
CA ILE A 115 -17.00 -4.03 -22.95
C ILE A 115 -18.50 -3.81 -23.15
N THR A 116 -19.02 -4.17 -24.32
CA THR A 116 -20.45 -4.11 -24.66
C THR A 116 -21.24 -5.29 -24.10
N SER A 117 -20.65 -6.50 -24.08
CA SER A 117 -21.25 -7.70 -23.48
C SER A 117 -21.19 -7.67 -21.94
N ARG A 118 -22.32 -7.94 -21.29
CA ARG A 118 -22.42 -8.10 -19.82
C ARG A 118 -22.43 -9.56 -19.36
N LYS A 119 -22.37 -10.51 -20.30
CA LYS A 119 -22.36 -11.94 -19.99
C LYS A 119 -21.00 -12.30 -19.38
N ASN A 120 -20.99 -12.73 -18.12
CA ASN A 120 -19.80 -13.20 -17.39
C ASN A 120 -18.63 -12.19 -17.40
N ILE A 121 -18.88 -10.99 -16.87
CA ILE A 121 -17.86 -9.92 -16.80
C ILE A 121 -16.58 -10.35 -16.07
N THR A 122 -16.71 -11.15 -15.01
CA THR A 122 -15.58 -11.67 -14.22
C THR A 122 -14.63 -12.52 -15.07
N LEU A 123 -15.18 -13.42 -15.89
CA LEU A 123 -14.41 -14.26 -16.81
C LEU A 123 -13.65 -13.39 -17.83
N THR A 124 -14.33 -12.39 -18.39
CA THR A 124 -13.72 -11.50 -19.40
C THR A 124 -12.57 -10.67 -18.79
N LEU A 125 -12.77 -10.12 -17.60
CA LEU A 125 -11.73 -9.39 -16.87
C LEU A 125 -10.55 -10.29 -16.51
N ALA A 126 -10.81 -11.50 -16.02
CA ALA A 126 -9.77 -12.47 -15.68
C ALA A 126 -8.94 -12.86 -16.90
N LEU A 127 -9.58 -13.18 -18.03
CA LEU A 127 -8.91 -13.54 -19.28
C LEU A 127 -8.04 -12.39 -19.80
N LYS A 128 -8.53 -11.15 -19.78
CA LYS A 128 -7.73 -9.98 -20.17
C LYS A 128 -6.49 -9.82 -19.28
N GLN A 129 -6.64 -9.98 -17.96
CA GLN A 129 -5.50 -9.88 -17.03
C GLN A 129 -4.49 -11.01 -17.24
N GLN A 130 -4.94 -12.23 -17.50
CA GLN A 130 -4.08 -13.36 -17.84
C GLN A 130 -3.27 -13.08 -19.12
N LEU A 131 -3.91 -12.59 -20.18
CA LEU A 131 -3.22 -12.23 -21.42
C LEU A 131 -2.20 -11.10 -21.22
N LEU A 132 -2.56 -10.06 -20.46
CA LEU A 132 -1.64 -8.96 -20.12
C LEU A 132 -0.43 -9.44 -19.31
N LEU A 133 -0.62 -10.38 -18.38
CA LEU A 133 0.47 -10.99 -17.63
C LEU A 133 1.39 -11.80 -18.54
N SER A 134 0.83 -12.68 -19.37
CA SER A 134 1.60 -13.50 -20.33
C SER A 134 2.42 -12.62 -21.26
N TYR A 135 1.85 -11.54 -21.76
CA TYR A 135 2.56 -10.57 -22.60
C TYR A 135 3.77 -9.93 -21.87
N ARG A 136 3.59 -9.48 -20.62
CA ARG A 136 4.68 -8.89 -19.81
C ARG A 136 5.83 -9.88 -19.56
N ILE A 137 5.50 -11.14 -19.29
CA ILE A 137 6.49 -12.20 -19.09
C ILE A 137 7.27 -12.46 -20.39
N LEU A 138 6.56 -12.56 -21.53
CA LEU A 138 7.18 -12.85 -22.83
C LEU A 138 8.06 -11.72 -23.37
N ILE A 139 7.75 -10.45 -23.09
CA ILE A 139 8.60 -9.33 -23.51
C ILE A 139 9.94 -9.35 -22.78
N THR A 140 9.92 -9.70 -21.49
CA THR A 140 11.11 -9.69 -20.63
C THR A 140 12.19 -10.63 -21.14
N THR A 141 11.81 -11.75 -21.78
CA THR A 141 12.76 -12.75 -22.28
C THR A 141 13.39 -12.39 -23.63
N LYS A 142 12.94 -11.32 -24.32
CA LYS A 142 13.34 -11.02 -25.70
C LYS A 142 13.87 -9.60 -25.95
N ASN A 143 13.91 -8.70 -24.97
CA ASN A 143 14.26 -7.30 -25.19
C ASN A 143 15.58 -6.89 -24.53
N VAL A 144 16.50 -6.31 -25.33
CA VAL A 144 17.80 -5.75 -24.89
C VAL A 144 17.65 -4.55 -23.95
N TYR A 145 16.50 -3.88 -23.97
CA TYR A 145 16.20 -2.66 -23.19
C TYR A 145 15.27 -2.89 -21.99
N SER A 146 14.81 -4.13 -21.77
CA SER A 146 13.97 -4.46 -20.63
C SER A 146 14.86 -5.08 -19.57
N SER A 147 14.88 -4.51 -18.36
CA SER A 147 15.53 -5.15 -17.21
C SER A 147 14.98 -6.57 -17.07
N ASN A 148 15.86 -7.57 -16.95
CA ASN A 148 15.46 -8.90 -16.53
C ASN A 148 14.59 -8.74 -15.28
N ILE A 149 13.39 -9.30 -15.30
CA ILE A 149 12.58 -9.37 -14.09
C ILE A 149 13.32 -10.34 -13.18
N ASP A 150 14.02 -9.81 -12.17
CA ASP A 150 14.45 -10.59 -11.02
C ASP A 150 13.17 -11.04 -10.30
N LEU A 151 12.67 -12.19 -10.73
CA LEU A 151 11.75 -12.98 -9.94
C LEU A 151 12.44 -13.21 -8.59
N GLY A 152 11.68 -13.06 -7.50
CA GLY A 152 12.20 -13.25 -6.15
C GLY A 152 12.91 -14.61 -5.99
N PRO A 153 13.56 -14.86 -4.84
CA PRO A 153 14.39 -16.04 -4.64
C PRO A 153 13.70 -17.30 -5.17
N ILE A 154 14.37 -17.95 -6.14
CA ILE A 154 13.87 -19.19 -6.72
C ILE A 154 13.91 -20.23 -5.61
N ILE A 155 12.73 -20.60 -5.10
CA ILE A 155 12.60 -21.75 -4.22
C ILE A 155 12.75 -22.96 -5.13
N THR A 156 13.91 -23.62 -5.08
CA THR A 156 14.09 -24.92 -5.72
C THR A 156 13.20 -25.91 -4.98
N LEU A 157 12.08 -26.29 -5.60
CA LEU A 157 11.20 -27.31 -5.05
C LEU A 157 11.89 -28.69 -5.18
N PRO A 158 11.84 -29.53 -4.14
CA PRO A 158 12.22 -30.94 -4.26
C PRO A 158 11.45 -31.66 -5.38
N GLU A 159 12.09 -32.65 -6.01
CA GLU A 159 11.47 -33.44 -7.11
C GLU A 159 10.15 -34.10 -6.68
N GLU A 160 10.04 -34.48 -5.41
CA GLU A 160 8.80 -35.01 -4.80
C GLU A 160 7.64 -34.01 -4.84
N THR A 161 7.92 -32.72 -4.63
CA THR A 161 6.88 -31.68 -4.64
C THR A 161 6.42 -31.40 -6.07
N ILE A 162 7.35 -31.41 -7.03
CA ILE A 162 7.07 -31.21 -8.45
C ILE A 162 6.18 -32.33 -9.00
N THR A 163 6.48 -33.58 -8.65
CA THR A 163 5.68 -34.75 -9.06
C THR A 163 4.27 -34.73 -8.45
N LEU A 164 4.12 -34.31 -7.19
CA LEU A 164 2.82 -34.10 -6.55
C LEU A 164 1.97 -33.05 -7.26
N TYR A 165 2.55 -31.88 -7.61
CA TYR A 165 1.83 -30.84 -8.33
C TYR A 165 1.41 -31.30 -9.72
N ASN A 166 2.30 -31.94 -10.47
CA ASN A 166 1.99 -32.41 -11.83
C ASN A 166 0.92 -33.51 -11.84
N ASN A 167 0.90 -34.41 -10.85
CA ASN A 167 -0.12 -35.45 -10.72
C ASN A 167 -1.51 -34.89 -10.38
N ASN A 168 -1.58 -33.78 -9.63
CA ASN A 168 -2.85 -33.15 -9.27
C ASN A 168 -3.52 -32.39 -10.44
N TYR A 169 -2.77 -32.01 -11.48
CA TYR A 169 -3.36 -31.38 -12.68
C TYR A 169 -4.01 -32.38 -13.65
N ILE A 170 -3.68 -33.68 -13.56
CA ILE A 170 -4.22 -34.70 -14.46
C ILE A 170 -5.67 -35.05 -14.10
N HIS A 171 -6.09 -34.86 -12.83
CA HIS A 171 -7.43 -35.24 -12.38
C HIS A 171 -8.52 -34.16 -12.53
N VAL A 172 -8.21 -32.95 -13.02
CA VAL A 172 -9.21 -31.87 -13.17
C VAL A 172 -9.81 -31.79 -14.59
N TYR A 173 -9.31 -32.56 -15.56
CA TYR A 173 -9.80 -32.57 -16.94
C TYR A 173 -10.38 -33.91 -17.41
N SER A 174 -10.74 -34.80 -16.49
CA SER A 174 -11.33 -36.10 -16.83
C SER A 174 -12.61 -36.40 -16.04
N VAL A 175 -13.65 -35.57 -16.20
CA VAL A 175 -15.08 -35.96 -16.24
C VAL A 175 -15.82 -34.92 -17.08
#